data_AF-A0A815B849-F1
#
_entry.id   AF-A0A815B849-F1
#
_cell.length_a   1.000
_cell.length_b   1.000
_cell.length_c   1.000
_cell.angle_alpha   90.00
_cell.angle_beta   90.00
_cell.angle_gamma   90.00
#
_symmetry.space_group_name_H-M   'P 1'
#
loop_
_entity.id
_entity.type
_entity.pdbx_description
1 polymer ?
#
loop_
_entity_poly.entity_id
_entity_poly.type
_entity_poly.pdbx_seq_one_letter_code
_entity_poly.pdbx_strand_id
1 'polypeptide(L)'
;MADTLPAPYGDEMKGISQGSGLPLGEVVLYNIFYEVSSFCTSVVGQDQDGNIFHGRNLDFGGMMGWDKINHTWALTEKLRPLMVQINSTQNGQVLFKTTTFLGYIGSLTGIKPGVFSVSINERNALRGGYIGLIEWIYNINRNQSFITFAIRDMLTKSESYDQSVKYLAEVPLLAPCYYIIAGPKSGQGVIITRSRNGSDDIKPLGKDNLWFLAQTNYDNWKKQPIYDDRLTPCIKCMQTKGKNQVTFESLFNVLSSRPMLNKMTVYTSLMKPATGQFEAYWQLCLDKEASCRPW
;
A
#
# COMPACT_ATOMS: atom_id res chain seq x y z
N MET A 1 -19.33 -16.32 5.43
CA MET A 1 -18.44 -15.48 4.59
C MET A 1 -17.06 -16.11 4.43
N ALA A 2 -16.37 -16.48 5.52
CA ALA A 2 -15.07 -17.14 5.44
C ALA A 2 -15.04 -18.37 4.51
N ASP A 3 -16.06 -19.24 4.56
CA ASP A 3 -16.18 -20.43 3.70
C ASP A 3 -16.37 -20.12 2.20
N THR A 4 -16.70 -18.88 1.87
CA THR A 4 -16.92 -18.43 0.49
C THR A 4 -15.76 -17.63 -0.06
N LEU A 5 -14.74 -17.34 0.76
CA LEU A 5 -13.53 -16.68 0.30
C LEU A 5 -12.64 -17.69 -0.44
N PRO A 6 -11.93 -17.27 -1.49
CA PRO A 6 -11.02 -18.17 -2.19
C PRO A 6 -9.91 -18.67 -1.25
N ALA A 7 -9.43 -19.88 -1.50
CA ALA A 7 -8.25 -20.38 -0.82
C ALA A 7 -7.01 -19.53 -1.20
N PRO A 8 -6.06 -19.31 -0.27
CA PRO A 8 -6.03 -19.84 1.10
C PRO A 8 -6.75 -18.97 2.13
N TYR A 9 -7.34 -17.84 1.72
CA TYR A 9 -7.74 -16.76 2.61
C TYR A 9 -8.78 -17.15 3.65
N GLY A 10 -9.81 -17.92 3.25
CA GLY A 10 -10.84 -18.38 4.17
C GLY A 10 -10.29 -19.26 5.30
N ASP A 11 -9.34 -20.13 4.98
CA ASP A 11 -8.75 -21.08 5.93
C ASP A 11 -7.74 -20.39 6.86
N GLU A 12 -6.95 -19.44 6.33
CA GLU A 12 -6.07 -18.61 7.16
C GLU A 12 -6.87 -17.80 8.20
N MET A 13 -8.02 -17.22 7.82
CA MET A 13 -8.90 -16.51 8.77
C MET A 13 -9.49 -17.43 9.84
N LYS A 14 -9.86 -18.66 9.48
CA LYS A 14 -10.30 -19.67 10.46
C LYS A 14 -9.19 -20.04 11.43
N GLY A 15 -7.96 -20.24 10.92
CA GLY A 15 -6.78 -20.50 11.74
C GLY A 15 -6.49 -19.35 12.71
N ILE A 16 -6.56 -18.10 12.24
CA ILE A 16 -6.41 -16.90 13.10
C ILE A 16 -7.48 -16.86 14.18
N SER A 17 -8.75 -17.10 13.83
CA SER A 17 -9.85 -17.14 14.80
C SER A 17 -9.62 -18.19 15.88
N GLN A 18 -9.24 -19.41 15.49
CA GLN A 18 -8.94 -20.49 16.42
C GLN A 18 -7.73 -20.17 17.32
N GLY A 19 -6.64 -19.65 16.74
CA GLY A 19 -5.41 -19.36 17.48
C GLY A 19 -5.49 -18.14 18.39
N SER A 20 -6.31 -17.14 18.06
CA SER A 20 -6.49 -15.93 18.87
C SER A 20 -7.66 -16.00 19.86
N GLY A 21 -8.60 -16.92 19.66
CA GLY A 21 -9.86 -16.97 20.40
C GLY A 21 -10.88 -15.90 19.98
N LEU A 22 -10.59 -15.12 18.94
CA LEU A 22 -11.50 -14.09 18.42
C LEU A 22 -12.64 -14.73 17.59
N PRO A 23 -13.86 -14.17 17.63
CA PRO A 23 -14.94 -14.61 16.76
C PRO A 23 -14.55 -14.51 15.27
N LEU A 24 -14.80 -15.56 14.49
CA LEU A 24 -14.45 -15.60 13.06
C LEU A 24 -15.03 -14.42 12.27
N GLY A 25 -16.23 -13.95 12.62
CA GLY A 25 -16.84 -12.78 12.00
C GLY A 25 -16.01 -11.50 12.18
N GLU A 26 -15.39 -11.30 13.34
CA GLU A 26 -14.52 -10.14 13.61
C GLU A 26 -13.21 -10.24 12.83
N VAL A 27 -12.63 -11.44 12.73
CA VAL A 27 -11.42 -11.68 11.92
C VAL A 27 -11.69 -11.40 10.43
N VAL A 28 -12.84 -11.83 9.93
CA VAL A 28 -13.26 -11.56 8.55
C VAL A 28 -13.47 -10.06 8.35
N LEU A 29 -14.17 -9.39 9.26
CA LEU A 29 -14.40 -7.94 9.18
C LEU A 29 -13.07 -7.17 9.17
N TYR A 30 -12.14 -7.53 10.05
CA TYR A 30 -10.81 -6.92 10.13
C TYR A 30 -10.04 -7.02 8.80
N ASN A 31 -10.15 -8.15 8.10
CA ASN A 31 -9.45 -8.39 6.84
C ASN A 31 -10.10 -7.69 5.63
N ILE A 32 -11.40 -7.40 5.70
CA ILE A 32 -12.14 -6.68 4.64
C ILE A 32 -12.11 -5.17 4.87
N PHE A 33 -11.84 -4.72 6.10
CA PHE A 33 -11.92 -3.32 6.50
C PHE A 33 -11.04 -2.37 5.67
N TYR A 34 -9.91 -2.86 5.12
CA TYR A 34 -9.04 -2.05 4.27
C TYR A 34 -9.69 -1.60 2.94
N GLU A 35 -10.75 -2.27 2.49
CA GLU A 35 -11.46 -1.94 1.24
C GLU A 35 -12.28 -0.64 1.31
N VAL A 36 -12.28 0.05 2.46
CA VAL A 36 -13.26 1.09 2.80
C VAL A 36 -12.65 2.47 3.08
N SER A 37 -11.50 2.55 3.78
CA SER A 37 -10.83 3.84 4.00
C SER A 37 -9.37 3.70 4.45
N SER A 38 -8.42 4.10 3.60
CA SER A 38 -7.00 4.23 3.93
C SER A 38 -6.33 5.37 3.15
N PHE A 39 -5.43 6.10 3.79
CA PHE A 39 -4.64 7.14 3.14
C PHE A 39 -3.20 6.68 3.01
N CYS A 40 -2.50 7.16 1.99
CA CYS A 40 -1.21 6.59 1.65
C CYS A 40 -0.37 7.61 0.88
N THR A 41 0.96 7.52 1.04
CA THR A 41 1.92 8.13 0.11
C THR A 41 2.88 7.05 -0.35
N SER A 42 3.12 6.94 -1.65
CA SER A 42 4.05 5.97 -2.25
C SER A 42 4.94 6.66 -3.28
N VAL A 43 6.24 6.34 -3.26
CA VAL A 43 7.26 6.94 -4.12
C VAL A 43 8.16 5.85 -4.69
N VAL A 44 8.32 5.84 -6.01
CA VAL A 44 9.35 5.05 -6.70
C VAL A 44 10.36 6.01 -7.28
N GLY A 45 11.64 5.86 -6.94
CA GLY A 45 12.71 6.71 -7.45
C GLY A 45 13.80 5.87 -8.10
N GLN A 46 14.39 6.42 -9.17
CA GLN A 46 15.59 5.89 -9.79
C GLN A 46 16.75 6.87 -9.61
N ASP A 47 17.90 6.36 -9.16
CA ASP A 47 19.12 7.15 -9.06
C ASP A 47 19.85 7.31 -10.42
N GLN A 48 21.00 7.98 -10.41
CA GLN A 48 21.81 8.20 -11.61
C GLN A 48 22.39 6.91 -12.20
N ASP A 49 22.62 5.89 -11.37
CA ASP A 49 23.21 4.60 -11.76
C ASP A 49 22.14 3.59 -12.23
N GLY A 50 20.87 3.97 -12.17
CA GLY A 50 19.75 3.14 -12.59
C GLY A 50 19.22 2.20 -11.49
N ASN A 51 19.65 2.37 -10.24
CA ASN A 51 19.08 1.62 -9.12
C ASN A 51 17.68 2.14 -8.81
N ILE A 52 16.77 1.21 -8.51
CA ILE A 52 15.38 1.49 -8.16
C ILE A 52 15.16 1.38 -6.66
N PHE A 53 14.49 2.39 -6.10
CA PHE A 53 14.09 2.46 -4.71
C PHE A 53 12.59 2.73 -4.63
N HIS A 54 11.93 2.10 -3.66
CA HIS A 54 10.49 2.25 -3.45
C HIS A 54 10.21 2.50 -1.97
N GLY A 55 9.71 3.69 -1.66
CA GLY A 55 9.35 4.10 -0.31
C GLY A 55 7.85 4.37 -0.18
N ARG A 56 7.27 4.14 1.00
CA ARG A 56 5.85 4.42 1.23
C ARG A 56 5.51 4.71 2.69
N ASN A 57 4.50 5.54 2.93
CA ASN A 57 3.78 5.71 4.20
C ASN A 57 2.40 5.07 4.14
N LEU A 58 2.08 4.25 5.14
CA LEU A 58 0.70 3.80 5.38
C LEU A 58 0.04 4.73 6.39
N ASP A 59 -1.03 5.40 5.96
CA ASP A 59 -1.87 6.20 6.83
C ASP A 59 -3.22 5.48 7.03
N PHE A 60 -3.46 4.89 8.20
CA PHE A 60 -4.62 4.00 8.40
C PHE A 60 -5.26 4.18 9.77
N GLY A 61 -6.58 3.96 9.83
CA GLY A 61 -7.38 4.13 11.05
C GLY A 61 -7.89 5.55 11.30
N GLY A 62 -7.69 6.48 10.35
CA GLY A 62 -8.30 7.80 10.39
C GLY A 62 -9.82 7.77 10.46
N MET A 63 -10.42 8.79 11.08
CA MET A 63 -11.87 8.94 11.24
C MET A 63 -12.55 7.88 12.12
N MET A 64 -11.79 6.98 12.75
CA MET A 64 -12.29 5.95 13.67
C MET A 64 -11.84 6.19 15.11
N GLY A 65 -12.49 7.20 15.72
CA GLY A 65 -12.22 7.63 17.09
C GLY A 65 -11.06 8.62 17.15
N TRP A 66 -11.34 9.83 17.65
CA TRP A 66 -10.35 10.86 17.89
C TRP A 66 -10.09 10.99 19.38
N ASP A 67 -8.85 10.79 19.80
CA ASP A 67 -8.40 11.07 21.15
C ASP A 67 -8.15 12.58 21.29
N LYS A 68 -9.05 13.27 22.00
CA LYS A 68 -8.94 14.71 22.24
C LYS A 68 -7.81 15.10 23.19
N ILE A 69 -7.30 14.17 23.99
CA ILE A 69 -6.23 14.44 24.95
C ILE A 69 -4.88 14.37 24.25
N ASN A 70 -4.65 13.28 23.51
CA ASN A 70 -3.37 13.03 22.84
C ASN A 70 -3.32 13.59 21.41
N HIS A 71 -4.46 14.05 20.88
CA HIS A 71 -4.63 14.46 19.48
C HIS A 71 -4.18 13.37 18.51
N THR A 72 -4.68 12.16 18.69
CA THR A 72 -4.37 11.00 17.84
C THR A 72 -5.64 10.27 17.38
N TRP A 73 -5.50 9.49 16.32
CA TRP A 73 -6.55 8.58 15.88
C TRP A 73 -6.47 7.27 16.67
N ALA A 74 -7.53 6.95 17.41
CA ALA A 74 -7.55 5.83 18.34
C ALA A 74 -7.27 4.47 17.64
N LEU A 75 -7.83 4.27 16.44
CA LEU A 75 -7.56 3.05 15.66
C LEU A 75 -6.12 3.02 15.12
N THR A 76 -5.58 4.15 14.64
CA THR A 76 -4.17 4.27 14.21
C THR A 76 -3.21 3.85 15.32
N GLU A 77 -3.44 4.35 16.55
CA GLU A 77 -2.62 4.01 17.71
C GLU A 77 -2.70 2.52 18.07
N LYS A 78 -3.88 1.89 17.92
CA LYS A 78 -4.06 0.45 18.14
C LYS A 78 -3.44 -0.43 17.05
N LEU A 79 -3.36 0.07 15.81
CA LEU A 79 -2.76 -0.66 14.68
C LEU A 79 -1.24 -0.68 14.74
N ARG A 80 -0.61 0.40 15.20
CA ARG A 80 0.85 0.51 15.27
C ARG A 80 1.55 -0.65 15.98
N PRO A 81 1.17 -1.08 17.20
CA PRO A 81 1.80 -2.21 17.87
C PRO A 81 1.53 -3.57 17.19
N LEU A 82 0.55 -3.64 16.28
CA LEU A 82 0.27 -4.85 15.50
C LEU A 82 1.11 -4.93 14.23
N MET A 83 1.85 -3.88 13.87
CA MET A 83 2.68 -3.90 12.65
C MET A 83 3.77 -4.97 12.78
N VAL A 84 3.84 -5.84 11.78
CA VAL A 84 4.82 -6.91 11.66
C VAL A 84 5.42 -6.94 10.26
N GLN A 85 6.68 -7.35 10.16
CA GLN A 85 7.26 -7.81 8.90
C GLN A 85 7.21 -9.33 8.84
N ILE A 86 6.67 -9.88 7.75
CA ILE A 86 6.52 -11.32 7.56
C ILE A 86 7.36 -11.77 6.37
N ASN A 87 8.27 -12.72 6.62
CA ASN A 87 8.99 -13.44 5.57
C ASN A 87 8.18 -14.70 5.21
N SER A 88 7.49 -14.67 4.07
CA SER A 88 6.79 -15.85 3.55
C SER A 88 7.79 -16.76 2.85
N THR A 89 7.88 -18.02 3.25
CA THR A 89 8.85 -18.98 2.70
C THR A 89 8.18 -20.09 1.92
N GLN A 90 8.88 -20.60 0.91
CA GLN A 90 8.51 -21.78 0.14
C GLN A 90 9.79 -22.60 -0.07
N ASN A 91 9.74 -23.91 0.20
CA ASN A 91 10.89 -24.81 0.08
C ASN A 91 12.14 -24.32 0.85
N GLY A 92 11.93 -23.75 2.03
CA GLY A 92 13.02 -23.25 2.89
C GLY A 92 13.65 -21.92 2.45
N GLN A 93 13.18 -21.30 1.36
CA GLN A 93 13.66 -20.01 0.87
C GLN A 93 12.60 -18.93 1.02
N VAL A 94 13.02 -17.69 1.27
CA VAL A 94 12.09 -16.55 1.30
C VAL A 94 11.55 -16.31 -0.10
N LEU A 95 10.25 -16.53 -0.28
CA LEU A 95 9.56 -16.25 -1.53
C LEU A 95 9.30 -14.75 -1.64
N PHE A 96 8.77 -14.14 -0.59
CA PHE A 96 8.55 -12.70 -0.52
C PHE A 96 8.42 -12.23 0.93
N LYS A 97 8.46 -10.90 1.12
CA LYS A 97 8.36 -10.23 2.41
C LYS A 97 7.22 -9.22 2.37
N THR A 98 6.50 -9.05 3.47
CA THR A 98 5.44 -8.04 3.61
C THR A 98 5.57 -7.26 4.91
N THR A 99 5.17 -5.99 4.88
CA THR A 99 4.80 -5.25 6.09
C THR A 99 3.28 -5.26 6.18
N THR A 100 2.74 -5.77 7.28
CA THR A 100 1.30 -5.90 7.51
C THR A 100 0.97 -5.75 8.99
N PHE A 101 -0.27 -5.98 9.36
CA PHE A 101 -0.71 -6.09 10.75
C PHE A 101 -0.94 -7.55 11.14
N LEU A 102 -0.64 -7.90 12.39
CA LEU A 102 -0.92 -9.22 12.92
C LEU A 102 -2.42 -9.57 12.76
N GLY A 103 -2.71 -10.71 12.13
CA GLY A 103 -4.08 -11.13 11.81
C GLY A 103 -4.62 -10.60 10.47
N TYR A 104 -3.88 -9.74 9.76
CA TYR A 104 -4.24 -9.26 8.42
C TYR A 104 -3.50 -10.05 7.33
N ILE A 105 -4.25 -10.82 6.54
CA ILE A 105 -3.70 -11.79 5.58
C ILE A 105 -3.53 -11.24 4.16
N GLY A 106 -4.22 -10.13 3.86
CA GLY A 106 -3.97 -9.37 2.64
C GLY A 106 -2.59 -8.72 2.64
N SER A 107 -2.12 -8.27 1.48
CA SER A 107 -0.83 -7.60 1.36
C SER A 107 -1.01 -6.14 0.95
N LEU A 108 -0.51 -5.22 1.78
CA LEU A 108 -0.54 -3.77 1.56
C LEU A 108 0.78 -3.23 1.03
N THR A 109 1.88 -3.81 1.51
CA THR A 109 3.24 -3.42 1.19
C THR A 109 4.09 -4.68 1.18
N GLY A 110 4.83 -4.91 0.10
CA GLY A 110 5.64 -6.11 0.00
C GLY A 110 6.69 -6.07 -1.10
N ILE A 111 7.58 -7.05 -1.04
CA ILE A 111 8.69 -7.21 -1.97
C ILE A 111 8.95 -8.69 -2.22
N LYS A 112 9.11 -9.04 -3.49
CA LYS A 112 9.65 -10.31 -3.95
C LYS A 112 11.10 -10.06 -4.37
N PRO A 113 12.10 -10.48 -3.55
CA PRO A 113 13.51 -10.19 -3.79
C PRO A 113 13.96 -10.53 -5.21
N GLY A 114 14.62 -9.59 -5.88
CA GLY A 114 15.10 -9.75 -7.25
C GLY A 114 14.03 -9.64 -8.34
N VAL A 115 12.74 -9.45 -7.98
CA VAL A 115 11.63 -9.46 -8.95
C VAL A 115 10.84 -8.15 -8.96
N PHE A 116 10.28 -7.74 -7.82
CA PHE A 116 9.54 -6.48 -7.70
C PHE A 116 9.29 -6.08 -6.23
N SER A 117 8.94 -4.82 -6.00
CA SER A 117 8.25 -4.35 -4.81
C SER A 117 6.92 -3.69 -5.17
N VAL A 118 6.00 -3.67 -4.21
CA VAL A 118 4.63 -3.19 -4.41
C VAL A 118 4.11 -2.48 -3.16
N SER A 119 3.34 -1.42 -3.38
CA SER A 119 2.46 -0.82 -2.38
C SER A 119 1.10 -0.52 -2.99
N ILE A 120 0.09 -0.42 -2.13
CA ILE A 120 -1.25 0.00 -2.51
C ILE A 120 -1.63 1.31 -1.85
N ASN A 121 -2.29 2.16 -2.62
CA ASN A 121 -3.00 3.32 -2.11
C ASN A 121 -4.49 3.19 -2.45
N GLU A 122 -5.37 3.59 -1.54
CA GLU A 122 -6.81 3.62 -1.81
C GLU A 122 -7.16 4.69 -2.86
N ARG A 123 -8.16 4.38 -3.68
CA ARG A 123 -8.78 5.31 -4.61
C ARG A 123 -10.27 5.43 -4.34
N ASN A 124 -10.70 6.62 -3.93
CA ASN A 124 -12.11 6.91 -3.74
C ASN A 124 -12.82 7.14 -5.09
N ALA A 125 -13.93 6.44 -5.32
CA ALA A 125 -14.78 6.64 -6.49
C ALA A 125 -16.26 6.42 -6.13
N LEU A 126 -17.17 7.00 -6.93
CA LEU A 126 -18.62 6.82 -6.75
C LEU A 126 -19.04 5.35 -6.82
N ARG A 127 -18.42 4.55 -7.70
CA ARG A 127 -18.54 3.09 -7.71
C ARG A 127 -17.35 2.45 -7.00
N GLY A 128 -17.26 2.71 -5.70
CA GLY A 128 -16.17 2.25 -4.82
C GLY A 128 -16.34 0.85 -4.25
N GLY A 129 -15.55 0.52 -3.23
CA GLY A 129 -15.49 -0.79 -2.59
C GLY A 129 -16.82 -1.26 -1.99
N TYR A 130 -17.67 -0.36 -1.49
CA TYR A 130 -19.00 -0.71 -0.97
C TYR A 130 -19.88 -1.42 -2.00
N ILE A 131 -19.88 -0.95 -3.26
CA ILE A 131 -20.68 -1.59 -4.31
C ILE A 131 -20.10 -2.96 -4.64
N GLY A 132 -18.77 -3.07 -4.76
CA GLY A 132 -18.12 -4.37 -4.99
C GLY A 132 -18.37 -5.38 -3.88
N LEU A 133 -18.32 -4.93 -2.62
CA LEU A 133 -18.61 -5.77 -1.48
C LEU A 133 -20.07 -6.25 -1.46
N ILE A 134 -21.03 -5.37 -1.77
CA ILE A 134 -22.45 -5.74 -1.90
C ILE A 134 -22.63 -6.76 -3.03
N GLU A 135 -22.10 -6.49 -4.23
CA GLU A 135 -22.16 -7.41 -5.36
C GLU A 135 -21.55 -8.79 -5.02
N TRP A 136 -20.45 -8.79 -4.26
CA TRP A 136 -19.80 -10.02 -3.82
C TRP A 136 -20.66 -10.75 -2.79
N ILE A 137 -21.14 -10.10 -1.73
CA ILE A 137 -21.95 -10.72 -0.66
C ILE A 137 -23.23 -11.33 -1.23
N TYR A 138 -23.96 -10.60 -2.09
CA TYR A 138 -25.21 -11.06 -2.70
C TYR A 138 -25.02 -11.98 -3.92
N ASN A 139 -23.78 -12.44 -4.18
CA ASN A 139 -23.47 -13.36 -5.27
C ASN A 139 -23.83 -12.83 -6.68
N ILE A 140 -23.85 -11.50 -6.85
CA ILE A 140 -24.08 -10.84 -8.14
C ILE A 140 -22.82 -10.95 -9.01
N ASN A 141 -21.63 -10.78 -8.40
CA ASN A 141 -20.36 -10.99 -9.08
C ASN A 141 -19.27 -11.45 -8.10
N ARG A 142 -18.86 -12.72 -8.21
CA ARG A 142 -17.78 -13.34 -7.41
C ARG A 142 -16.43 -13.42 -8.12
N ASN A 143 -16.35 -12.99 -9.38
CA ASN A 143 -15.13 -13.06 -10.19
C ASN A 143 -14.15 -11.91 -9.87
N GLN A 144 -14.46 -11.09 -8.87
CA GLN A 144 -13.65 -9.95 -8.42
C GLN A 144 -12.73 -10.37 -7.27
N SER A 145 -11.51 -9.84 -7.28
CA SER A 145 -10.55 -10.00 -6.19
C SER A 145 -10.62 -8.82 -5.22
N PHE A 146 -10.43 -9.10 -3.94
CA PHE A 146 -10.10 -8.07 -2.96
C PHE A 146 -8.76 -7.44 -3.34
N ILE A 147 -8.60 -6.13 -3.14
CA ILE A 147 -7.45 -5.40 -3.70
C ILE A 147 -6.13 -5.83 -3.05
N THR A 148 -6.19 -6.26 -1.79
CA THR A 148 -5.02 -6.72 -1.02
C THR A 148 -4.75 -8.21 -1.20
N PHE A 149 -5.76 -9.00 -1.57
CA PHE A 149 -5.60 -10.40 -1.98
C PHE A 149 -4.98 -10.48 -3.37
N ALA A 150 -5.35 -9.59 -4.29
CA ALA A 150 -4.69 -9.50 -5.58
C ALA A 150 -3.17 -9.30 -5.42
N ILE A 151 -2.73 -8.43 -4.50
CA ILE A 151 -1.30 -8.28 -4.20
C ILE A 151 -0.69 -9.56 -3.61
N ARG A 152 -1.37 -10.22 -2.66
CA ARG A 152 -0.89 -11.46 -2.05
C ARG A 152 -0.74 -12.58 -3.09
N ASP A 153 -1.69 -12.71 -4.00
CA ASP A 153 -1.63 -13.62 -5.14
C ASP A 153 -0.47 -13.30 -6.09
N MET A 154 -0.28 -12.02 -6.42
CA MET A 154 0.82 -11.56 -7.27
C MET A 154 2.19 -11.86 -6.62
N LEU A 155 2.37 -11.56 -5.33
CA LEU A 155 3.59 -11.87 -4.57
C LEU A 155 3.91 -13.37 -4.61
N THR A 156 2.87 -14.20 -4.54
CA THR A 156 3.00 -15.65 -4.56
C THR A 156 3.32 -16.16 -5.98
N LYS A 157 2.59 -15.71 -7.00
CA LYS A 157 2.54 -16.34 -8.33
C LYS A 157 3.38 -15.66 -9.41
N SER A 158 3.62 -14.35 -9.32
CA SER A 158 4.35 -13.63 -10.37
C SER A 158 5.85 -13.85 -10.27
N GLU A 159 6.49 -14.07 -11.42
CA GLU A 159 7.92 -14.37 -11.55
C GLU A 159 8.70 -13.23 -12.19
N SER A 160 8.02 -12.19 -12.70
CA SER A 160 8.65 -11.02 -13.30
C SER A 160 7.90 -9.73 -12.97
N TYR A 161 8.61 -8.59 -13.11
CA TYR A 161 8.02 -7.26 -13.05
C TYR A 161 6.87 -7.11 -14.07
N ASP A 162 7.09 -7.49 -15.33
CA ASP A 162 6.08 -7.31 -16.38
C ASP A 162 4.83 -8.17 -16.15
N GLN A 163 4.99 -9.41 -15.68
CA GLN A 163 3.86 -10.26 -15.29
C GLN A 163 3.07 -9.65 -14.14
N SER A 164 3.77 -9.05 -13.18
CA SER A 164 3.16 -8.38 -12.01
C SER A 164 2.35 -7.15 -12.42
N VAL A 165 2.92 -6.32 -13.29
CA VAL A 165 2.24 -5.15 -13.87
C VAL A 165 1.01 -5.60 -14.66
N LYS A 166 1.15 -6.58 -15.54
CA LYS A 166 0.04 -7.11 -16.35
C LYS A 166 -1.09 -7.64 -15.47
N TYR A 167 -0.75 -8.50 -14.50
CA TYR A 167 -1.74 -9.09 -13.60
C TYR A 167 -2.51 -8.02 -12.82
N LEU A 168 -1.81 -7.06 -12.19
CA LEU A 168 -2.45 -5.99 -11.44
C LEU A 168 -3.10 -4.92 -12.31
N ALA A 169 -2.85 -4.88 -13.61
CA ALA A 169 -3.57 -4.01 -14.54
C ALA A 169 -4.92 -4.60 -14.99
N GLU A 170 -5.03 -5.94 -15.02
CA GLU A 170 -6.13 -6.66 -15.67
C GLU A 170 -7.08 -7.36 -14.68
N VAL A 171 -6.61 -7.79 -13.51
CA VAL A 171 -7.43 -8.57 -12.55
C VAL A 171 -8.68 -7.79 -12.13
N PRO A 172 -9.91 -8.33 -12.24
CA PRO A 172 -11.12 -7.65 -11.76
C PRO A 172 -11.07 -7.43 -10.24
N LEU A 173 -11.47 -6.24 -9.77
CA LEU A 173 -11.36 -5.83 -8.36
C LEU A 173 -12.70 -5.45 -7.73
N LEU A 174 -12.82 -5.67 -6.42
CA LEU A 174 -13.96 -5.18 -5.65
C LEU A 174 -13.95 -3.65 -5.52
N ALA A 175 -12.78 -3.06 -5.32
CA ALA A 175 -12.60 -1.63 -5.11
C ALA A 175 -11.60 -1.02 -6.12
N PRO A 176 -11.76 0.26 -6.48
CA PRO A 176 -10.71 1.03 -7.15
C PRO A 176 -9.50 1.22 -6.23
N CYS A 177 -8.29 1.27 -6.80
CA CYS A 177 -7.07 1.52 -6.05
C CYS A 177 -5.97 2.11 -6.95
N TYR A 178 -4.83 2.44 -6.37
CA TYR A 178 -3.59 2.64 -7.10
C TYR A 178 -2.60 1.55 -6.68
N TYR A 179 -2.07 0.82 -7.65
CA TYR A 179 -0.93 -0.06 -7.42
C TYR A 179 0.34 0.64 -7.86
N ILE A 180 1.32 0.70 -6.96
CA ILE A 180 2.63 1.25 -7.25
C ILE A 180 3.59 0.06 -7.24
N ILE A 181 4.26 -0.19 -8.36
CA ILE A 181 5.14 -1.35 -8.54
C ILE A 181 6.50 -0.88 -9.01
N ALA A 182 7.56 -1.48 -8.49
CA ALA A 182 8.93 -1.20 -8.87
C ALA A 182 9.68 -2.50 -9.14
N GLY A 183 10.42 -2.59 -10.23
CA GLY A 183 11.25 -3.75 -10.58
C GLY A 183 12.73 -3.55 -10.19
N PRO A 184 13.57 -4.56 -10.42
CA PRO A 184 15.00 -4.52 -10.07
C PRO A 184 15.86 -3.70 -11.04
N LYS A 185 15.38 -3.40 -12.26
CA LYS A 185 16.19 -2.76 -13.32
C LYS A 185 15.80 -1.29 -13.54
N SER A 186 16.75 -0.52 -14.06
CA SER A 186 16.50 0.85 -14.54
C SER A 186 15.26 0.92 -15.43
N GLY A 187 14.42 1.93 -15.20
CA GLY A 187 13.15 2.16 -15.89
C GLY A 187 11.98 1.34 -15.36
N GLN A 188 12.20 0.35 -14.47
CA GLN A 188 11.11 -0.47 -13.93
C GLN A 188 10.46 0.19 -12.72
N GLY A 189 9.50 1.07 -13.00
CA GLY A 189 8.54 1.57 -12.03
C GLY A 189 7.22 1.91 -12.72
N VAL A 190 6.09 1.77 -12.04
CA VAL A 190 4.78 2.12 -12.59
C VAL A 190 3.78 2.47 -11.49
N ILE A 191 2.90 3.43 -11.78
CA ILE A 191 1.63 3.63 -11.07
C ILE A 191 0.52 3.12 -11.99
N ILE A 192 -0.27 2.17 -11.49
CA ILE A 192 -1.46 1.65 -12.16
C ILE A 192 -2.67 2.24 -11.45
N THR A 193 -3.40 3.13 -12.12
CA THR A 193 -4.66 3.67 -11.60
C THR A 193 -5.79 2.72 -11.99
N ARG A 194 -6.39 2.05 -11.01
CA ARG A 194 -7.39 1.00 -11.23
C ARG A 194 -8.80 1.50 -10.99
N SER A 195 -9.70 1.09 -11.87
CA SER A 195 -11.12 0.92 -11.57
C SER A 195 -11.42 -0.57 -11.35
N ARG A 196 -12.64 -0.87 -10.91
CA ARG A 196 -13.06 -2.26 -10.60
C ARG A 196 -12.89 -3.22 -11.79
N ASN A 197 -13.03 -2.72 -13.02
CA ASN A 197 -13.04 -3.56 -14.22
C ASN A 197 -11.78 -3.44 -15.10
N GLY A 198 -10.80 -2.64 -14.70
CA GLY A 198 -9.58 -2.45 -15.50
C GLY A 198 -8.72 -1.29 -15.05
N SER A 199 -7.80 -0.86 -15.91
CA SER A 199 -6.89 0.26 -15.65
C SER A 199 -7.38 1.51 -16.37
N ASP A 200 -7.53 2.60 -15.60
CA ASP A 200 -7.90 3.91 -16.12
C ASP A 200 -6.65 4.67 -16.63
N ASP A 201 -5.48 4.40 -16.05
CA ASP A 201 -4.18 4.91 -16.47
C ASP A 201 -3.04 3.98 -16.02
N ILE A 202 -1.98 3.92 -16.82
CA ILE A 202 -0.74 3.23 -16.51
C ILE A 202 0.40 4.22 -16.75
N LYS A 203 1.01 4.69 -15.66
CA LYS A 203 2.07 5.70 -15.68
C LYS A 203 3.42 5.06 -15.37
N PRO A 204 4.22 4.68 -16.38
CA PRO A 204 5.54 4.12 -16.16
C PRO A 204 6.56 5.20 -15.77
N LEU A 205 7.60 4.76 -15.07
CA LEU A 205 8.80 5.55 -14.80
C LEU A 205 9.52 5.86 -16.12
N GLY A 206 10.14 7.03 -16.21
CA GLY A 206 10.76 7.51 -17.45
C GLY A 206 9.78 8.17 -18.42
N LYS A 207 8.45 8.04 -18.23
CA LYS A 207 7.47 8.87 -18.95
C LYS A 207 7.79 10.34 -18.71
N ASP A 208 7.87 11.13 -19.77
CA ASP A 208 8.24 12.55 -19.74
C ASP A 208 9.59 12.82 -19.06
N ASN A 209 10.55 11.88 -19.18
CA ASN A 209 11.87 11.90 -18.53
C ASN A 209 11.84 11.93 -16.99
N LEU A 210 10.73 11.48 -16.39
CA LEU A 210 10.59 11.40 -14.94
C LEU A 210 11.49 10.31 -14.35
N TRP A 211 12.36 10.69 -13.41
CA TRP A 211 13.21 9.79 -12.65
C TRP A 211 12.56 9.33 -11.33
N PHE A 212 11.35 9.79 -11.03
CA PHE A 212 10.55 9.29 -9.93
C PHE A 212 9.05 9.33 -10.25
N LEU A 213 8.30 8.51 -9.53
CA LEU A 213 6.84 8.48 -9.49
C LEU A 213 6.40 8.73 -8.05
N ALA A 214 5.34 9.51 -7.85
CA ALA A 214 4.72 9.73 -6.56
C ALA A 214 3.20 9.59 -6.70
N GLN A 215 2.58 8.86 -5.78
CA GLN A 215 1.15 8.63 -5.73
C GLN A 215 0.64 8.78 -4.30
N THR A 216 -0.47 9.50 -4.15
CA THR A 216 -1.24 9.60 -2.90
C THR A 216 -2.59 8.90 -3.10
N ASN A 217 -3.72 9.51 -2.76
CA ASN A 217 -5.05 8.93 -2.88
C ASN A 217 -5.90 9.52 -4.02
N TYR A 218 -5.31 10.37 -4.87
CA TYR A 218 -6.01 11.09 -5.93
C TYR A 218 -5.37 10.87 -7.29
N ASP A 219 -6.21 10.88 -8.34
CA ASP A 219 -5.75 10.67 -9.72
C ASP A 219 -4.73 11.75 -10.10
N ASN A 220 -3.59 11.38 -10.68
CA ASN A 220 -2.50 12.34 -10.95
C ASN A 220 -2.87 13.43 -11.97
N TRP A 221 -3.91 13.23 -12.80
CA TRP A 221 -4.41 14.23 -13.74
C TRP A 221 -5.49 15.15 -13.15
N LYS A 222 -5.85 14.97 -11.88
CA LYS A 222 -6.80 15.83 -11.15
C LYS A 222 -6.07 16.73 -10.17
N LYS A 223 -6.66 17.89 -9.92
CA LYS A 223 -6.23 18.79 -8.84
C LYS A 223 -6.41 18.08 -7.49
N GLN A 224 -5.38 18.11 -6.66
CA GLN A 224 -5.45 17.58 -5.30
C GLN A 224 -6.45 18.40 -4.47
N PRO A 225 -7.22 17.77 -3.59
CA PRO A 225 -8.15 18.51 -2.73
C PRO A 225 -7.38 19.43 -1.77
N ILE A 226 -7.94 20.61 -1.51
CA ILE A 226 -7.30 21.64 -0.68
C ILE A 226 -7.04 21.13 0.75
N TYR A 227 -7.87 20.20 1.23
CA TYR A 227 -7.73 19.65 2.58
C TYR A 227 -6.68 18.54 2.69
N ASP A 228 -6.32 17.84 1.60
CA ASP A 228 -5.32 16.76 1.58
C ASP A 228 -4.48 16.85 0.30
N ASP A 229 -3.46 17.70 0.31
CA ASP A 229 -2.43 17.77 -0.72
C ASP A 229 -1.06 17.34 -0.17
N ARG A 230 -0.88 16.02 -0.08
CA ARG A 230 0.43 15.37 0.18
C ARG A 230 1.28 15.23 -1.08
N LEU A 231 0.67 15.23 -2.28
CA LEU A 231 1.37 14.94 -3.52
C LEU A 231 2.28 16.09 -3.95
N THR A 232 1.78 17.32 -3.94
CA THR A 232 2.56 18.52 -4.30
C THR A 232 3.82 18.68 -3.44
N PRO A 233 3.76 18.65 -2.10
CA PRO A 233 4.97 18.71 -1.27
C PRO A 233 5.89 17.51 -1.46
N CYS A 234 5.35 16.30 -1.66
CA CYS A 234 6.17 15.12 -1.96
C CYS A 234 6.99 15.29 -3.25
N ILE A 235 6.36 15.76 -4.33
CA ILE A 235 7.02 16.07 -5.61
C ILE A 235 8.10 17.13 -5.41
N LYS A 236 7.78 18.21 -4.68
CA LYS A 236 8.74 19.28 -4.38
C LYS A 236 9.95 18.76 -3.61
N CYS A 237 9.74 17.93 -2.59
CA CYS A 237 10.81 17.32 -1.81
C CYS A 237 11.71 16.44 -2.68
N MET A 238 11.12 15.58 -3.53
CA MET A 238 11.88 14.77 -4.49
C MET A 238 12.69 15.65 -5.45
N GLN A 239 12.06 16.65 -6.09
CA GLN A 239 12.75 17.57 -6.99
C GLN A 239 13.90 18.33 -6.32
N THR A 240 13.73 18.74 -5.06
CA THR A 240 14.76 19.45 -4.29
C THR A 240 15.96 18.55 -3.98
N LYS A 241 15.74 17.26 -3.71
CA LYS A 241 16.84 16.28 -3.51
C LYS A 241 17.57 15.99 -4.82
N GLY A 242 16.82 15.89 -5.92
CA GLY A 242 17.34 15.58 -7.24
C GLY A 242 17.70 14.10 -7.43
N LYS A 243 17.88 13.72 -8.70
CA LYS A 243 18.11 12.32 -9.12
C LYS A 243 19.37 11.68 -8.50
N ASN A 244 20.40 12.48 -8.23
CA ASN A 244 21.69 11.98 -7.76
C ASN A 244 21.67 11.56 -6.28
N GLN A 245 20.58 11.83 -5.57
CA GLN A 245 20.45 11.55 -4.13
C GLN A 245 19.29 10.60 -3.82
N VAL A 246 18.84 9.75 -4.75
CA VAL A 246 17.80 8.77 -4.45
C VAL A 246 18.39 7.59 -3.67
N THR A 247 18.06 7.51 -2.39
CA THR A 247 18.52 6.48 -1.46
C THR A 247 17.39 6.16 -0.47
N PHE A 248 17.58 5.15 0.38
CA PHE A 248 16.66 4.90 1.50
C PHE A 248 16.57 6.10 2.44
N GLU A 249 17.70 6.71 2.78
CA GLU A 249 17.74 7.88 3.66
C GLU A 249 16.96 9.06 3.06
N SER A 250 17.16 9.37 1.77
CA SER A 250 16.46 10.49 1.15
C SER A 250 14.96 10.22 1.01
N LEU A 251 14.55 9.00 0.63
CA LEU A 251 13.14 8.61 0.60
C LEU A 251 12.49 8.66 1.98
N PHE A 252 13.20 8.20 3.02
CA PHE A 252 12.73 8.31 4.40
C PHE A 252 12.52 9.78 4.78
N ASN A 253 13.48 10.65 4.48
CA ASN A 253 13.37 12.09 4.73
C ASN A 253 12.17 12.72 3.99
N VAL A 254 11.92 12.33 2.73
CA VAL A 254 10.73 12.79 1.98
C VAL A 254 9.45 12.32 2.67
N LEU A 255 9.38 11.06 3.08
CA LEU A 255 8.21 10.47 3.71
C LEU A 255 7.99 10.95 5.17
N SER A 256 9.06 11.35 5.86
CA SER A 256 9.00 11.98 7.19
C SER A 256 8.70 13.47 7.15
N SER A 257 8.74 14.09 5.95
CA SER A 257 8.36 15.48 5.78
C SER A 257 6.83 15.64 5.85
N ARG A 258 6.36 16.68 6.53
CA ARG A 258 4.93 16.96 6.65
C ARG A 258 4.43 17.67 5.38
N PRO A 259 3.24 17.34 4.84
CA PRO A 259 2.21 16.47 5.43
C PRO A 259 2.27 14.99 5.02
N MET A 260 3.30 14.52 4.29
CA MET A 260 3.43 13.09 3.95
C MET A 260 3.50 12.24 5.22
N LEU A 261 4.19 12.73 6.26
CA LEU A 261 4.02 12.28 7.64
C LEU A 261 2.88 13.09 8.29
N ASN A 262 1.88 12.37 8.79
CA ASN A 262 0.71 12.94 9.46
C ASN A 262 0.27 12.04 10.63
N LYS A 263 -0.80 12.41 11.35
CA LYS A 263 -1.28 11.67 12.53
C LYS A 263 -1.91 10.32 12.22
N MET A 264 -2.25 10.03 10.96
CA MET A 264 -2.70 8.70 10.54
C MET A 264 -1.53 7.78 10.17
N THR A 265 -0.32 8.30 9.98
CA THR A 265 0.83 7.50 9.55
C THR A 265 1.17 6.45 10.61
N VAL A 266 0.95 5.18 10.26
CA VAL A 266 1.28 4.03 11.11
C VAL A 266 2.73 3.64 10.93
N TYR A 267 3.17 3.54 9.67
CA TYR A 267 4.53 3.14 9.35
C TYR A 267 5.04 3.75 8.04
N THR A 268 6.37 3.83 7.96
CA THR A 268 7.12 4.03 6.71
C THR A 268 7.79 2.72 6.32
N SER A 269 7.82 2.40 5.03
CA SER A 269 8.49 1.23 4.47
C SER A 269 9.41 1.65 3.33
N LEU A 270 10.61 1.07 3.27
CA LEU A 270 11.64 1.33 2.25
C LEU A 270 12.07 -0.01 1.63
N MET A 271 12.06 -0.08 0.31
CA MET A 271 12.23 -1.33 -0.43
C MET A 271 13.19 -1.13 -1.59
N LYS A 272 14.14 -2.06 -1.77
CA LYS A 272 15.05 -2.12 -2.92
C LYS A 272 14.83 -3.47 -3.64
N PRO A 273 14.03 -3.51 -4.73
CA PRO A 273 13.68 -4.76 -5.42
C PRO A 273 14.88 -5.61 -5.82
N ALA A 274 15.95 -4.97 -6.33
CA ALA A 274 17.14 -5.66 -6.81
C ALA A 274 17.83 -6.55 -5.76
N THR A 275 17.88 -6.09 -4.51
CA THR A 275 18.58 -6.80 -3.41
C THR A 275 17.63 -7.51 -2.46
N GLY A 276 16.32 -7.21 -2.50
CA GLY A 276 15.37 -7.70 -1.50
C GLY A 276 15.49 -7.01 -0.14
N GLN A 277 16.24 -5.90 -0.05
CA GLN A 277 16.32 -5.08 1.16
C GLN A 277 14.95 -4.45 1.42
N PHE A 278 14.48 -4.60 2.65
CA PHE A 278 13.17 -4.12 3.09
C PHE A 278 13.24 -3.70 4.55
N GLU A 279 12.98 -2.43 4.79
CA GLU A 279 12.95 -1.83 6.11
C GLU A 279 11.57 -1.23 6.35
N ALA A 280 11.10 -1.28 7.59
CA ALA A 280 9.86 -0.65 7.97
C ALA A 280 9.96 -0.14 9.40
N TYR A 281 9.47 1.08 9.59
CA TYR A 281 9.62 1.83 10.82
C TYR A 281 8.25 2.32 11.26
N TRP A 282 7.96 2.17 12.56
CA TRP A 282 6.84 2.86 13.17
C TRP A 282 7.01 4.36 12.99
N GLN A 283 5.91 5.04 12.69
CA GLN A 283 5.89 6.49 12.60
C GLN A 283 4.95 7.06 13.64
N LEU A 284 5.35 8.21 14.19
CA LEU A 284 4.55 9.03 15.07
C LEU A 284 4.72 10.49 14.66
N CYS A 285 3.62 11.22 14.61
CA CYS A 285 3.63 12.63 14.28
C CYS A 285 3.07 13.45 15.44
N LEU A 286 3.98 13.89 16.30
CA LEU A 286 3.66 14.65 17.51
C LEU A 286 3.62 16.16 17.23
N ASP A 287 2.84 16.88 18.03
CA ASP A 287 2.64 18.33 17.87
C ASP A 287 3.78 19.19 18.45
N LYS A 288 4.90 18.58 18.87
CA LYS A 288 5.90 19.21 19.75
C LYS A 288 6.69 20.37 19.13
N GLU A 289 6.71 20.56 17.81
CA GLU A 289 7.50 21.62 17.15
C GLU A 289 6.77 22.32 15.98
N ALA A 290 5.84 21.62 15.33
CA ALA A 290 4.89 22.18 14.37
C ALA A 290 3.57 21.43 14.50
N SER A 291 2.44 22.02 14.09
CA SER A 291 1.16 21.32 14.06
C SER A 291 1.27 20.13 13.11
N CYS A 292 1.07 18.91 13.62
CA CYS A 292 0.95 17.75 12.76
C CYS A 292 -0.48 17.64 12.24
N ARG A 293 -0.63 17.50 10.93
CA ARG A 293 -1.98 17.40 10.35
C ARG A 293 -2.63 16.06 10.73
N PRO A 294 -3.96 16.06 10.93
CA PRO A 294 -4.72 14.83 11.15
C PRO A 294 -4.68 13.88 9.94
N TRP A 295 -4.39 14.39 8.74
CA TRP A 295 -4.22 13.65 7.49
C TRP A 295 -3.27 14.35 6.52
#